data_AF-A0A953Q1W3-F1
#
_entry.id   AF-A0A953Q1W3-F1
#
_cell.length_a   1.000
_cell.length_b   1.000
_cell.length_c   1.000
_cell.angle_alpha   90.00
_cell.angle_beta   90.00
_cell.angle_gamma   90.00
#
_symmetry.space_group_name_H-M   'P 1'
#
loop_
_entity.id
_entity.type
_entity.pdbx_description
1 polymer ?
#
loop_
_entity_poly.entity_id
_entity_poly.type
_entity_poly.pdbx_seq_one_letter_code
_entity_poly.pdbx_strand_id
1 'polypeptide(L)' 'MKKEYDFSSGERGKFYRPDAELNIPVYLEPDVARVFHSSAAVNDALRSFLRISATTRRLTKPASVRRPRPQR' A
#
# COMPACT_ATOMS: atom_id res chain seq x y z
N MET A 1 16.18 4.35 -29.98
CA MET A 1 14.80 4.02 -30.45
C MET A 1 14.81 3.88 -31.96
N LYS A 2 13.92 3.05 -32.55
CA LYS A 2 13.83 2.91 -34.02
C LYS A 2 13.12 4.11 -34.64
N LYS A 3 13.43 4.38 -35.92
CA LYS A 3 12.83 5.48 -36.70
C LYS A 3 11.36 5.21 -37.02
N GLU A 4 11.02 3.96 -37.35
CA GLU A 4 9.67 3.52 -37.72
C GLU A 4 9.33 2.17 -37.05
N TYR A 5 8.05 1.96 -36.76
CA TYR A 5 7.49 0.71 -36.23
C TYR A 5 6.30 0.28 -37.09
N ASP A 6 6.27 -0.99 -37.48
CA ASP A 6 5.14 -1.58 -38.20
C ASP A 6 4.07 -2.06 -37.20
N PHE A 7 2.87 -1.49 -37.32
CA PHE A 7 1.69 -1.84 -36.52
C PHE A 7 0.57 -2.46 -37.37
N SER A 8 0.87 -2.94 -38.58
CA SER A 8 -0.11 -3.57 -39.48
C SER A 8 -0.86 -4.75 -38.85
N SER A 9 -0.22 -5.48 -37.93
CA SER A 9 -0.81 -6.57 -37.13
C SER A 9 -1.30 -6.13 -35.74
N GLY A 10 -1.47 -4.83 -35.52
CA GLY A 10 -1.83 -4.25 -34.23
C GLY A 10 -3.32 -4.43 -33.92
N GLU A 11 -3.63 -5.03 -32.76
CA GLU A 11 -5.00 -5.15 -32.25
C GLU A 11 -5.23 -4.14 -31.12
N ARG A 12 -6.29 -3.32 -31.25
CA ARG A 12 -6.69 -2.36 -30.21
C ARG A 12 -7.11 -3.11 -28.95
N GLY A 13 -6.48 -2.77 -27.82
CA GLY A 13 -6.84 -3.37 -26.52
C GLY A 13 -6.31 -4.78 -26.31
N LYS A 14 -5.41 -5.31 -27.15
CA LYS A 14 -4.83 -6.66 -27.03
C LYS A 14 -4.32 -7.02 -25.63
N PHE A 15 -3.76 -6.04 -24.92
CA PHE A 15 -3.21 -6.20 -23.57
C PHE A 15 -4.06 -5.53 -22.48
N TYR A 16 -5.18 -4.91 -22.85
CA TYR A 16 -6.08 -4.30 -21.89
C TYR A 16 -6.83 -5.40 -21.14
N ARG A 17 -6.81 -5.34 -19.81
CA ARG A 17 -7.58 -6.21 -18.95
C ARG A 17 -8.36 -5.32 -17.97
N PRO A 18 -9.70 -5.34 -17.98
CA PRO A 18 -10.50 -4.45 -17.12
C PRO A 18 -10.24 -4.69 -15.63
N ASP A 19 -9.96 -5.93 -15.24
CA ASP A 19 -9.72 -6.33 -13.85
C ASP A 19 -8.22 -6.56 -13.56
N ALA A 20 -7.31 -5.94 -14.31
CA ALA A 20 -5.89 -6.06 -14.02
C ALA A 20 -5.54 -5.35 -12.72
N GLU A 21 -5.05 -6.12 -11.74
CA GLU A 21 -4.32 -5.58 -10.60
C GLU A 21 -2.86 -5.31 -11.00
N LEU A 22 -2.49 -4.04 -11.04
CA LEU A 22 -1.13 -3.61 -11.35
C LEU A 22 -0.31 -3.48 -10.06
N ASN A 23 0.62 -4.40 -9.85
CA ASN A 23 1.61 -4.34 -8.78
C ASN A 23 2.88 -3.65 -9.29
N ILE A 24 2.88 -2.32 -9.31
CA ILE A 24 4.01 -1.52 -9.81
C ILE A 24 5.15 -1.56 -8.78
N PRO A 25 6.40 -1.85 -9.19
CA PRO A 25 7.53 -1.80 -8.27
C PRO A 25 7.77 -0.37 -7.79
N VAL A 26 7.97 -0.22 -6.47
CA VAL A 26 8.34 1.04 -5.84
C VAL A 26 9.83 1.03 -5.57
N TYR A 27 10.53 2.05 -6.06
CA TYR A 27 11.95 2.22 -5.76
C TYR A 27 12.13 2.76 -4.35
N LEU A 28 13.05 2.18 -3.61
CA LEU A 28 13.45 2.64 -2.29
C LEU A 28 14.61 3.62 -2.43
N GLU A 29 14.66 4.60 -1.53
CA GLU A 29 15.84 5.43 -1.37
C GLU A 29 17.07 4.55 -1.04
N PRO A 30 18.29 4.96 -1.45
CA PRO A 30 19.49 4.13 -1.32
C PRO A 30 19.79 3.68 0.11
N ASP A 31 19.46 4.50 1.09
CA ASP A 31 19.65 4.21 2.50
C ASP A 31 18.67 3.15 3.02
N VAL A 32 17.41 3.22 2.59
CA VAL A 32 16.38 2.25 2.91
C VAL A 32 16.67 0.91 2.21
N ALA A 33 17.07 0.94 0.93
CA ALA A 33 17.42 -0.26 0.16
C ALA A 33 18.60 -1.03 0.76
N ARG A 34 19.54 -0.31 1.41
CA ARG A 34 20.68 -0.93 2.13
C ARG A 34 20.25 -1.75 3.34
N VAL A 35 19.14 -1.38 3.97
CA VAL A 35 18.60 -2.05 5.16
C VAL A 35 17.66 -3.18 4.73
N PHE A 36 16.81 -2.91 3.74
CA PHE A 36 15.80 -3.85 3.26
C PHE A 36 16.13 -4.37 1.86
N HIS A 37 16.67 -5.59 1.81
CA HIS A 37 17.13 -6.24 0.58
C HIS A 37 15.99 -6.85 -0.28
N SER A 38 14.74 -6.79 0.19
CA SER A 38 13.59 -7.32 -0.54
C SER A 38 12.30 -6.61 -0.15
N SER A 39 11.31 -6.64 -1.06
CA SER A 39 9.96 -6.15 -0.79
C SER A 39 9.28 -6.92 0.34
N ALA A 40 9.59 -8.22 0.52
CA ALA A 40 9.09 -9.01 1.64
C ALA A 40 9.55 -8.43 2.99
N ALA A 41 10.84 -8.09 3.12
CA ALA A 41 11.39 -7.52 4.35
C ALA A 41 10.76 -6.15 4.69
N VAL A 42 10.55 -5.30 3.69
CA VAL A 42 9.84 -4.01 3.87
C VAL A 42 8.41 -4.25 4.35
N ASN A 43 7.69 -5.16 3.69
CA ASN A 43 6.30 -5.44 4.02
C ASN A 43 6.13 -5.97 5.44
N ASP A 44 7.02 -6.83 5.91
CA ASP A 44 6.95 -7.39 7.27
C ASP A 44 7.25 -6.34 8.33
N ALA A 45 8.20 -5.43 8.08
CA ALA A 45 8.48 -4.29 8.95
C ALA A 45 7.27 -3.34 9.06
N LEU A 46 6.67 -2.98 7.92
CA LEU A 46 5.49 -2.11 7.88
C LEU A 46 4.28 -2.75 8.56
N ARG A 47 4.03 -4.06 8.35
CA ARG A 47 2.97 -4.79 9.04
C ARG A 47 3.16 -4.82 10.55
N SER A 48 4.40 -5.01 11.01
CA SER A 48 4.74 -4.97 12.44
C SER A 48 4.46 -3.59 13.03
N PHE A 49 4.84 -2.52 12.33
CA PHE A 49 4.52 -1.15 12.73
C PHE A 49 3.02 -0.87 12.79
N LEU A 50 2.24 -1.36 11.82
CA LEU A 50 0.77 -1.23 11.82
C LEU A 50 0.13 -1.91 13.04
N ARG A 51 0.65 -3.07 13.46
CA ARG A 51 0.18 -3.75 14.68
C ARG A 51 0.45 -2.92 15.93
N ILE A 52 1.66 -2.37 16.05
CA ILE A 52 2.05 -1.56 17.21
C ILE A 52 1.20 -0.29 17.29
N SER A 53 1.10 0.45 16.18
CA SER A 53 0.32 1.70 16.13
C SER A 53 -1.17 1.48 16.40
N ALA A 54 -1.75 0.36 15.95
CA ALA A 54 -3.12 0.01 16.27
C ALA A 54 -3.35 -0.24 17.77
N THR A 55 -2.39 -0.87 18.45
CA THR A 55 -2.43 -1.06 19.91
C THR A 55 -2.36 0.28 20.64
N THR A 56 -1.40 1.14 20.29
CA THR A 56 -1.25 2.46 20.90
C THR A 56 -2.50 3.31 20.74
N ARG A 57 -3.11 3.31 19.54
CA ARG A 57 -4.36 4.05 19.29
C ARG A 57 -5.53 3.57 20.16
N ARG A 58 -5.60 2.28 20.51
CA ARG A 58 -6.65 1.76 21.40
C ARG A 58 -6.46 2.23 22.84
N LEU A 59 -5.21 2.34 23.28
CA LEU A 59 -4.86 2.81 24.62
C LEU A 59 -5.11 4.31 24.81
N THR A 60 -4.89 5.09 23.76
CA THR A 60 -5.06 6.56 23.79
C THR A 60 -6.46 7.03 23.41
N LYS A 61 -7.38 6.13 23.04
CA LYS A 61 -8.79 6.50 22.85
C LYS A 61 -9.40 6.85 24.20
N PRO A 62 -9.83 8.10 24.44
CA PRO A 62 -10.52 8.43 25.67
C PRO A 62 -11.80 7.60 25.76
N ALA A 63 -12.07 7.04 26.94
CA ALA A 63 -13.33 6.38 27.22
C ALA A 63 -14.45 7.37 26.86
N SER A 64 -15.26 7.00 25.86
CA SER A 64 -16.46 7.74 25.48
C SER A 64 -17.18 8.17 26.75
N VAL A 65 -17.29 9.49 26.91
CA VAL A 65 -17.98 10.16 28.03
C VAL A 65 -19.31 9.45 28.23
N ARG A 66 -19.43 8.71 29.35
CA ARG A 66 -20.70 8.18 29.84
C ARG A 66 -21.66 9.36 29.95
N ARG A 67 -22.60 9.50 29.00
CA ARG A 67 -23.72 10.44 29.14
C ARG A 67 -24.43 10.13 30.48
N PRO A 68 -24.61 11.11 31.37
CA PRO A 68 -25.39 10.86 32.58
C PRO A 68 -26.83 10.50 32.21
N ARG A 69 -27.40 9.52 32.91
CA ARG A 69 -28.81 9.11 32.75
C ARG A 69 -29.71 10.33 32.98
N PRO A 70 -30.76 10.54 32.18
CA PRO A 70 -31.75 11.55 32.49
C PRO A 70 -32.46 11.16 33.80
N GLN A 71 -32.38 12.02 34.81
CA GLN A 71 -33.23 11.90 35.99
C GLN A 71 -34.65 12.30 35.57
N ARG A 72 -35.60 11.47 36.01
CA ARG A 72 -37.04 11.70 35.88
C ARG A 72 -37.48 12.90 36.68
#